data_AF-A0A7X8X381-F1
#
_entry.id   AF-A0A7X8X381-F1
#
_cell.length_a   1.000
_cell.length_b   1.000
_cell.length_c   1.000
_cell.angle_alpha   90.00
_cell.angle_beta   90.00
_cell.angle_gamma   90.00
#
_symmetry.space_group_name_H-M   'P 1'
#
loop_
_entity.id
_entity.type
_entity.pdbx_description
1 polymer ?
#
loop_
_entity_poly.entity_id
_entity_poly.type
_entity_poly.pdbx_seq_one_letter_code
_entity_poly.pdbx_strand_id
1 'polypeptide(L)'
;MTSNGERDLSDGLKRRCIFLHIGFPSIEKEVEIIRRKVPALGGELTWQLARSVAYLRSEIGLRKKPSISETLDWAQALLAFNADRMTEHLIERTINVLLKDQEDIETFISKGGAVEMLKHVKGRGKVERD
;
A
#
# COMPACT_ATOMS: atom_id res chain seq x y z
N MET A 1 24.89 -2.15 3.77
CA MET A 1 24.40 -1.28 2.67
C MET A 1 22.95 -1.66 2.38
N THR A 2 22.10 -0.70 2.03
CA THR A 2 20.74 -0.94 1.54
C THR A 2 20.64 -0.41 0.11
N SER A 3 19.88 -1.10 -0.73
CA SER A 3 19.54 -0.65 -2.08
C SER A 3 18.03 -0.71 -2.23
N ASN A 4 17.44 0.28 -2.91
CA ASN A 4 16.04 0.30 -3.29
C ASN A 4 15.77 -0.44 -4.62
N GLY A 5 16.80 -1.03 -5.23
CA GLY A 5 16.70 -1.79 -6.48
C GLY A 5 16.60 -0.94 -7.75
N GLU A 6 16.59 0.39 -7.66
CA GLU A 6 16.54 1.28 -8.85
C GLU A 6 17.90 1.39 -9.55
N ARG A 7 18.99 1.29 -8.79
CA ARG A 7 20.35 1.26 -9.32
C ARG A 7 20.94 -0.12 -9.14
N ASP A 8 21.48 -0.65 -10.23
CA ASP A 8 22.09 -1.96 -10.22
C ASP A 8 23.39 -1.94 -9.41
N LEU A 9 23.59 -2.97 -8.59
CA LEU A 9 24.83 -3.13 -7.82
C LEU A 9 25.87 -3.82 -8.70
N SER A 10 27.14 -3.41 -8.59
CA SER A 10 28.22 -4.04 -9.34
C SER A 10 28.43 -5.50 -8.93
N ASP A 11 28.81 -6.35 -9.87
CA ASP A 11 29.08 -7.77 -9.62
C ASP A 11 30.17 -7.98 -8.56
N GLY A 12 31.19 -7.12 -8.57
CA GLY A 12 32.26 -7.16 -7.58
C GLY A 12 31.77 -6.89 -6.15
N LEU A 13 30.69 -6.12 -5.98
CA LEU A 13 30.06 -5.91 -4.67
C LEU A 13 29.14 -7.09 -4.32
N LYS A 14 28.31 -7.53 -5.29
CA LYS A 14 27.39 -8.67 -5.11
C LYS A 14 28.13 -9.94 -4.67
N ARG A 15 29.36 -10.19 -5.14
CA ARG A 15 30.19 -11.36 -4.76
C ARG A 15 30.86 -11.26 -3.38
N ARG A 16 30.86 -10.08 -2.74
CA ARG A 16 31.51 -9.85 -1.43
C ARG A 16 30.50 -9.64 -0.29
N CYS A 17 29.21 -9.74 -0.56
CA CYS A 17 28.16 -9.50 0.41
C CYS A 17 27.05 -10.55 0.31
N ILE A 18 26.40 -10.85 1.43
CA ILE A 18 25.16 -11.62 1.45
C ILE A 18 24.04 -10.69 0.97
N PHE A 19 23.29 -11.13 -0.02
CA PHE A 19 22.15 -10.41 -0.57
C PHE A 19 20.85 -10.98 -0.04
N LEU A 20 20.03 -10.14 0.59
CA LEU A 20 18.67 -10.48 1.02
C LEU A 20 17.69 -9.61 0.25
N HIS A 21 16.84 -10.24 -0.57
CA HIS A 21 15.71 -9.57 -1.18
C HIS A 21 14.57 -9.46 -0.16
N ILE A 22 14.06 -8.24 0.05
CA ILE A 22 12.94 -7.98 0.94
C ILE A 22 11.78 -7.52 0.06
N GLY A 23 10.77 -8.38 -0.07
CA GLY A 23 9.53 -8.06 -0.76
C GLY A 23 8.58 -7.21 0.09
N PHE A 24 7.44 -6.85 -0.50
CA PHE A 24 6.36 -6.24 0.26
C PHE A 24 5.77 -7.25 1.26
N PRO A 25 5.31 -6.78 2.43
CA PRO A 25 4.74 -7.68 3.44
C PRO A 25 3.36 -8.19 2.99
N SER A 26 2.88 -9.23 3.67
CA SER A 26 1.49 -9.66 3.53
C SER A 26 0.52 -8.60 4.08
N ILE A 27 -0.77 -8.71 3.76
CA ILE A 27 -1.79 -7.78 4.26
C ILE A 27 -1.81 -7.79 5.79
N GLU A 28 -1.75 -8.97 6.41
CA GLU A 28 -1.75 -9.16 7.87
C GLU A 28 -0.56 -8.43 8.51
N LYS A 29 0.62 -8.54 7.89
CA LYS A 29 1.82 -7.90 8.38
C LYS A 29 1.79 -6.38 8.16
N GLU A 30 1.23 -5.90 7.05
CA GLU A 30 1.01 -4.46 6.82
C GLU A 30 0.04 -3.89 7.85
N VAL A 31 -1.04 -4.61 8.19
CA VAL A 31 -1.99 -4.25 9.26
C VAL A 31 -1.28 -4.10 10.61
N GLU A 32 -0.42 -5.05 10.98
CA GLU A 32 0.38 -4.97 12.22
C GLU A 32 1.28 -3.72 12.22
N ILE A 33 1.93 -3.44 11.09
CA ILE A 33 2.80 -2.26 10.93
C ILE A 33 1.99 -0.98 11.10
N ILE A 34 0.84 -0.85 10.42
CA ILE A 34 -0.03 0.32 10.50
C ILE A 34 -0.53 0.51 11.94
N ARG A 35 -1.04 -0.54 12.59
CA ARG A 35 -1.52 -0.45 13.99
C ARG A 35 -0.43 0.03 14.95
N ARG A 36 0.81 -0.41 14.74
CA ARG A 36 1.94 0.00 15.58
C ARG A 36 2.37 1.45 15.32
N LYS A 37 2.29 1.92 14.08
CA LYS A 37 2.79 3.23 13.66
C LYS A 37 1.73 4.34 13.70
N VAL A 38 0.47 3.97 13.48
CA VAL A 38 -0.69 4.87 13.42
C VAL A 38 -1.84 4.25 14.25
N PRO A 39 -1.67 4.13 15.58
CA PRO A 39 -2.62 3.43 16.46
C PRO A 39 -4.01 4.08 16.53
N ALA A 40 -4.12 5.36 16.14
CA ALA A 40 -5.40 6.08 16.10
C ALA A 40 -6.29 5.66 14.92
N LEU A 41 -5.75 4.98 13.90
CA LEU A 41 -6.53 4.54 12.75
C LEU A 41 -7.46 3.38 13.15
N GLY A 42 -8.75 3.49 12.82
CA GLY A 42 -9.75 2.48 13.14
C GLY A 42 -9.36 1.09 12.61
N GLY A 43 -9.74 0.03 13.34
CA GLY A 43 -9.33 -1.34 13.02
C GLY A 43 -9.82 -1.82 11.66
N GLU A 44 -11.05 -1.48 11.28
CA GLU A 44 -11.62 -1.77 9.96
C GLU A 44 -10.90 -0.97 8.86
N LEU A 45 -10.74 0.35 9.05
CA LEU A 45 -10.05 1.20 8.09
C LEU A 45 -8.59 0.79 7.88
N THR A 46 -7.92 0.29 8.90
CA THR A 46 -6.56 -0.27 8.80
C THR A 46 -6.51 -1.47 7.87
N TRP A 47 -7.48 -2.39 7.99
CA TRP A 47 -7.58 -3.54 7.08
C TRP A 47 -7.89 -3.09 5.66
N GLN A 48 -8.81 -2.14 5.50
CA GLN A 48 -9.18 -1.60 4.19
C GLN A 48 -8.00 -0.91 3.50
N LEU A 49 -7.21 -0.15 4.24
CA LEU A 49 -5.98 0.49 3.81
C LEU A 49 -4.96 -0.55 3.32
N ALA A 50 -4.65 -1.56 4.14
CA ALA A 50 -3.67 -2.60 3.80
C ALA A 50 -4.07 -3.38 2.53
N ARG A 51 -5.36 -3.68 2.37
CA ARG A 51 -5.89 -4.36 1.17
C ARG A 51 -5.83 -3.49 -0.08
N SER A 52 -6.14 -2.20 0.07
CA SER A 52 -6.05 -1.23 -1.03
C SER A 52 -4.63 -1.17 -1.57
N VAL A 53 -3.64 -1.09 -0.68
CA VAL A 53 -2.22 -1.06 -1.07
C VAL A 53 -1.77 -2.40 -1.66
N ALA A 54 -2.20 -3.53 -1.10
CA ALA A 54 -1.90 -4.85 -1.67
C ALA A 54 -2.44 -4.99 -3.10
N TYR A 55 -3.68 -4.55 -3.35
CA TYR A 55 -4.30 -4.51 -4.67
C TYR A 55 -3.49 -3.66 -5.67
N LEU A 56 -3.04 -2.46 -5.27
CA LEU A 56 -2.19 -1.62 -6.12
C LEU A 56 -0.88 -2.32 -6.50
N ARG A 57 -0.27 -3.03 -5.55
CA ARG A 57 1.02 -3.71 -5.74
C ARG A 57 0.90 -4.97 -6.62
N SER A 58 -0.24 -5.66 -6.62
CA SER A 58 -0.42 -6.93 -7.34
C SER A 58 -1.17 -6.81 -8.67
N GLU A 59 -2.26 -6.03 -8.74
CA GLU A 59 -3.21 -6.11 -9.86
C GLU A 59 -3.10 -4.97 -10.88
N ILE A 60 -2.62 -3.78 -10.46
CA ILE A 60 -2.68 -2.59 -11.33
C ILE A 60 -1.56 -2.54 -12.37
N GLY A 61 -0.41 -3.17 -12.08
CA GLY A 61 0.76 -3.12 -12.97
C GLY A 61 1.52 -1.81 -12.90
N LEU A 62 1.58 -1.19 -11.71
CA LEU A 62 2.29 0.07 -11.47
C LEU A 62 3.79 -0.05 -11.76
N ARG A 63 4.35 1.02 -12.32
CA ARG A 63 5.79 1.21 -12.49
C ARG A 63 6.46 1.39 -11.13
N LYS A 64 5.91 2.27 -10.28
CA LYS A 64 6.35 2.44 -8.90
C LYS A 64 5.28 1.96 -7.93
N LYS A 65 5.54 0.80 -7.33
CA LYS A 65 4.68 0.21 -6.32
C LYS A 65 4.81 0.99 -5.00
N PRO A 66 3.69 1.37 -4.34
CA PRO A 66 3.75 2.11 -3.09
C PRO A 66 4.53 1.34 -2.02
N SER A 67 5.47 2.03 -1.36
CA SER A 67 6.24 1.56 -0.22
C SER A 67 5.41 1.54 1.06
N ILE A 68 5.98 0.98 2.13
CA ILE A 68 5.36 1.00 3.47
C ILE A 68 5.26 2.45 3.98
N SER A 69 6.23 3.31 3.67
CA SER A 69 6.18 4.72 4.08
C SER A 69 4.97 5.43 3.48
N GLU A 70 4.67 5.22 2.19
CA GLU A 70 3.49 5.79 1.54
C GLU A 70 2.18 5.22 2.12
N THR A 71 2.15 3.93 2.52
CA THR A 71 1.02 3.38 3.27
C THR A 71 0.77 4.13 4.58
N LEU A 72 1.84 4.44 5.33
CA LEU A 72 1.74 5.17 6.60
C LEU A 72 1.34 6.63 6.40
N ASP A 73 1.87 7.28 5.37
CA ASP A 73 1.46 8.63 4.99
C ASP A 73 -0.02 8.68 4.61
N TRP A 74 -0.50 7.66 3.88
CA TRP A 74 -1.92 7.55 3.55
C TRP A 74 -2.79 7.30 4.77
N ALA A 75 -2.35 6.46 5.72
CA ALA A 75 -3.03 6.29 7.02
C ALA A 75 -3.21 7.63 7.76
N GLN A 76 -2.16 8.46 7.80
CA GLN A 76 -2.22 9.79 8.42
C GLN A 76 -3.16 10.74 7.68
N ALA A 77 -3.16 10.70 6.35
CA ALA A 77 -4.10 11.46 5.54
C ALA A 77 -5.56 11.06 5.85
N LEU A 78 -5.87 9.76 5.91
CA LEU A 78 -7.21 9.27 6.24
C LEU A 78 -7.68 9.74 7.62
N LEU A 79 -6.77 9.77 8.61
CA LEU A 79 -7.05 10.34 9.93
C LEU A 79 -7.35 11.84 9.87
N ALA A 80 -6.58 12.61 9.09
CA ALA A 80 -6.82 14.04 8.92
C ALA A 80 -8.19 14.34 8.28
N PHE A 81 -8.70 13.41 7.46
CA PHE A 81 -10.06 13.46 6.91
C PHE A 81 -11.15 12.92 7.87
N ASN A 82 -10.80 12.52 9.10
CA ASN A 82 -11.69 11.86 10.06
C ASN A 82 -12.44 10.67 9.45
N ALA A 83 -11.77 9.91 8.60
CA ALA A 83 -12.38 8.79 7.90
C ALA A 83 -12.62 7.61 8.87
N ASP A 84 -13.81 7.02 8.78
CA ASP A 84 -14.20 5.79 9.47
C ASP A 84 -14.11 4.56 8.55
N ARG A 85 -14.25 4.77 7.24
CA ARG A 85 -14.19 3.75 6.19
C ARG A 85 -13.60 4.29 4.90
N MET A 86 -13.08 3.39 4.09
CA MET A 86 -12.63 3.69 2.74
C MET A 86 -13.84 3.95 1.83
N THR A 87 -13.84 5.08 1.14
CA THR A 87 -14.88 5.48 0.18
C THR A 87 -14.25 5.92 -1.12
N GLU A 88 -15.05 5.96 -2.19
CA GLU A 88 -14.58 6.29 -3.53
C GLU A 88 -14.00 7.70 -3.56
N HIS A 89 -14.78 8.65 -3.06
CA HIS A 89 -14.40 10.04 -2.93
C HIS A 89 -13.08 10.23 -2.16
N LEU A 90 -12.90 9.47 -1.06
CA LEU A 90 -11.70 9.58 -0.26
C LEU A 90 -10.47 9.05 -1.01
N ILE A 91 -10.60 7.90 -1.70
CA ILE A 91 -9.53 7.36 -2.55
C ILE A 91 -9.16 8.37 -3.63
N GLU A 92 -10.14 8.88 -4.39
CA GLU A 92 -9.87 9.83 -5.48
C GLU A 92 -9.14 11.08 -5.01
N ARG A 93 -9.51 11.61 -3.84
CA ARG A 93 -8.88 12.81 -3.27
C ARG A 93 -7.49 12.58 -2.71
N THR A 94 -7.10 11.34 -2.43
CA THR A 94 -5.88 11.03 -1.68
C THR A 94 -4.99 9.97 -2.32
N ILE A 95 -5.34 9.44 -3.50
CA ILE A 95 -4.55 8.41 -4.20
C ILE A 95 -3.15 8.90 -4.56
N ASN A 96 -2.98 10.21 -4.75
CA ASN A 96 -1.68 10.87 -4.97
C ASN A 96 -0.74 10.78 -3.76
N VAL A 97 -1.24 10.39 -2.58
CA VAL A 97 -0.40 10.04 -1.43
C VAL A 97 0.36 8.75 -1.71
N LEU A 98 -0.25 7.80 -2.41
CA LEU A 98 0.36 6.52 -2.80
C LEU A 98 1.05 6.54 -4.16
N LEU A 99 0.47 7.25 -5.14
CA LEU A 99 0.94 7.28 -6.53
C LEU A 99 1.49 8.67 -6.84
N LYS A 100 2.81 8.79 -7.01
CA LYS A 100 3.50 10.08 -7.26
C LYS A 100 3.69 10.40 -8.73
N ASP A 101 3.71 9.36 -9.57
CA ASP A 101 3.93 9.47 -11.00
C ASP A 101 2.58 9.55 -11.72
N GLN A 102 2.45 10.51 -12.64
CA GLN A 102 1.21 10.74 -13.40
C GLN A 102 0.80 9.50 -14.22
N GLU A 103 1.77 8.80 -14.81
CA GLU A 103 1.54 7.56 -15.57
C GLU A 103 0.93 6.45 -14.71
N ASP A 104 1.33 6.36 -13.43
CA ASP A 104 0.80 5.37 -12.48
C ASP A 104 -0.65 5.72 -12.08
N ILE A 105 -0.96 7.02 -11.96
CA ILE A 105 -2.34 7.51 -11.73
C ILE A 105 -3.23 7.19 -12.93
N GLU A 106 -2.77 7.46 -14.15
CA GLU A 106 -3.50 7.15 -15.38
C GLU A 106 -3.72 5.64 -15.54
N THR A 107 -2.71 4.84 -15.21
CA THR A 107 -2.83 3.37 -15.19
C THR A 107 -3.91 2.95 -14.19
N PHE A 108 -3.88 3.47 -12.95
CA PHE A 108 -4.90 3.19 -11.94
C PHE A 108 -6.32 3.54 -12.41
N ILE A 109 -6.50 4.73 -13.02
CA ILE A 109 -7.80 5.17 -13.56
C ILE A 109 -8.26 4.23 -14.69
N SER A 110 -7.36 3.88 -15.62
CA SER A 110 -7.67 3.00 -16.76
C SER A 110 -8.13 1.59 -16.32
N LYS A 111 -7.73 1.17 -15.12
CA LYS A 111 -8.10 -0.11 -14.49
C LYS A 111 -9.37 -0.03 -13.63
N GLY A 112 -10.13 1.07 -13.72
CA GLY A 112 -11.38 1.26 -12.99
C GLY A 112 -11.25 2.05 -11.70
N GLY A 113 -10.05 2.53 -11.37
CA GLY A 113 -9.80 3.51 -10.32
C GLY A 113 -10.36 3.14 -8.94
N ALA A 114 -10.91 4.14 -8.26
CA ALA A 114 -11.40 4.00 -6.89
C ALA A 114 -12.57 3.00 -6.78
N VAL A 115 -13.46 2.97 -7.78
CA VAL A 115 -14.59 2.03 -7.83
C VAL A 115 -14.10 0.59 -7.82
N GLU A 116 -13.13 0.26 -8.68
CA GLU A 116 -12.59 -1.10 -8.76
C GLU A 116 -11.83 -1.47 -7.49
N MET A 117 -10.98 -0.56 -6.98
CA MET A 117 -10.26 -0.77 -5.73
C MET A 117 -11.20 -1.12 -4.57
N LEU A 118 -12.34 -0.42 -4.43
CA LEU A 118 -13.30 -0.69 -3.35
C LEU A 118 -13.91 -2.09 -3.40
N LYS A 119 -14.00 -2.71 -4.58
CA LYS A 119 -14.47 -4.10 -4.69
C LYS A 119 -13.50 -5.07 -4.02
N HIS A 120 -12.20 -4.81 -4.12
CA HIS A 120 -11.13 -5.61 -3.50
C HIS A 120 -10.99 -5.36 -1.99
N VAL A 121 -11.43 -4.20 -1.52
CA VAL A 121 -11.39 -3.81 -0.10
C VAL A 121 -12.47 -4.51 0.72
N LYS A 122 -13.65 -4.78 0.16
CA LYS A 122 -14.84 -5.30 0.87
C LYS A 122 -14.80 -6.81 1.21
N GLY A 123 -13.72 -7.53 0.90
CA GLY A 123 -13.70 -9.01 0.90
C GLY A 123 -13.37 -9.73 2.22
N ARG A 124 -14.30 -9.83 3.17
CA ARG A 124 -14.23 -10.64 4.43
C ARG A 124 -13.39 -10.08 5.59
N GLY A 125 -14.09 -9.41 6.50
CA GLY A 125 -13.93 -9.64 7.94
C GLY A 125 -14.76 -10.87 8.35
N LYS A 126 -14.16 -12.06 8.29
CA LYS A 126 -14.57 -13.19 9.13
C LYS A 126 -13.31 -13.63 9.85
N VAL A 127 -13.07 -13.01 11.00
CA VAL A 127 -12.18 -13.57 12.00
C VAL A 127 -12.85 -14.85 12.48
N GLU A 128 -12.22 -15.99 12.17
CA GLU A 128 -12.45 -17.25 12.89
C GLU A 128 -12.35 -16.94 14.39
N ARG A 129 -13.50 -17.03 15.07
CA ARG A 129 -13.53 -17.28 16.49
C ARG A 129 -13.54 -18.80 16.62
N ASP A 130 -12.40 -19.36 16.96
CA ASP A 130 -12.29 -20.60 17.73
C ASP A 130 -11.63 -20.26 19.07
#